data_AF-A0A502FSW1-F1
#
_entry.id   AF-A0A502FSW1-F1
#
_cell.length_a   1.000
_cell.length_b   1.000
_cell.length_c   1.000
_cell.angle_alpha   90.00
_cell.angle_beta   90.00
_cell.angle_gamma   90.00
#
_symmetry.space_group_name_H-M   'P 1'
#
loop_
_entity.id
_entity.type
_entity.pdbx_description
1 polymer ?
#
loop_
_entity_poly.entity_id
_entity_poly.type
_entity_poly.pdbx_seq_one_letter_code
_entity_poly.pdbx_strand_id
1 'polypeptide(L)'
;THTEAQITGLTAKLNTKADVDGNGFLVQSQIPAVAIREFLGSVATQAAMLALVGQKGDWCSRSDRGSDFQIIGNDPTQLASWRENTYPASPVSSVNGRQGAVTTQAVDITDSTTVGRDVLKAADAAAGRTAIGAASSTDARLSDTRTPTVGTVPYDITFVAQSGNRATGLGDVPAGIKLRRAVTFSEVLFHCDTADASGNLVVEVRKNGSAVSGTSTTIAAANQVAGGTS
;
A
#
# COMPACT_ATOMS: atom_id res chain seq x y z
N THR A 1 92.29 6.82 0.39
CA THR A 1 91.33 6.97 1.49
C THR A 1 91.45 8.39 1.99
N HIS A 2 90.37 9.16 2.00
CA HIS A 2 90.39 10.47 2.62
C HIS A 2 90.06 10.30 4.10
N THR A 3 90.82 10.91 5.00
CA THR A 3 90.56 10.89 6.44
C THR A 3 89.59 12.00 6.81
N GLU A 4 88.80 11.82 7.86
CA GLU A 4 87.84 12.83 8.34
C GLU A 4 88.50 14.19 8.61
N ALA A 5 89.78 14.19 9.00
CA ALA A 5 90.59 15.38 9.23
C ALA A 5 90.79 16.25 7.96
N GLN A 6 90.60 15.70 6.76
CA GLN A 6 90.73 16.44 5.50
C GLN A 6 89.48 17.27 5.16
N ILE A 7 88.36 17.08 5.88
CA ILE A 7 87.12 17.83 5.66
C ILE A 7 86.99 18.90 6.75
N THR A 8 87.40 20.12 6.42
CA THR A 8 87.32 21.28 7.33
C THR A 8 85.90 21.46 7.88
N GLY A 9 85.78 21.38 9.21
CA GLY A 9 84.53 21.64 9.93
C GLY A 9 83.49 20.51 9.91
N LEU A 10 83.86 19.29 9.54
CA LEU A 10 82.96 18.13 9.52
C LEU A 10 82.23 17.92 10.86
N THR A 11 82.97 17.88 11.98
CA THR A 11 82.40 17.72 13.33
C THR A 11 81.39 18.81 13.68
N ALA A 12 81.72 20.07 13.37
CA ALA A 12 80.82 21.19 13.63
C ALA A 12 79.54 21.10 12.80
N LYS A 13 79.62 20.63 11.55
CA LYS A 13 78.45 20.42 10.69
C LYS A 13 77.59 19.26 11.19
N LEU A 14 78.20 18.16 11.65
CA LEU A 14 77.49 16.99 12.18
C LEU A 14 76.76 17.28 13.49
N ASN A 15 77.34 18.09 14.38
CA ASN A 15 76.70 18.50 15.64
C ASN A 15 75.36 19.26 15.48
N THR A 16 75.03 19.71 14.27
CA THR A 16 73.76 20.39 13.96
C THR A 16 72.72 19.47 13.30
N LYS A 17 73.06 18.19 13.12
CA LYS A 17 72.19 17.17 12.51
C LYS A 17 71.57 16.30 13.59
N ALA A 18 70.48 15.62 13.23
CA ALA A 18 69.91 14.58 14.06
C ALA A 18 70.77 13.31 13.95
N ASP A 19 70.97 12.64 15.08
CA ASP A 19 71.68 11.38 15.22
C ASP A 19 70.76 10.21 14.85
N VAL A 20 71.37 9.13 14.37
CA VAL A 20 70.71 7.85 14.10
C VAL A 20 71.26 6.76 15.03
N ASP A 21 70.40 5.83 15.44
CA ASP A 21 70.75 4.67 16.24
C ASP A 21 71.42 3.56 15.41
N GLY A 22 71.81 2.46 16.06
CA GLY A 22 72.47 1.32 15.40
C GLY A 22 71.60 0.58 14.37
N ASN A 23 70.31 0.90 14.29
CA ASN A 23 69.36 0.36 13.32
C ASN A 23 69.02 1.36 12.20
N GLY A 24 69.60 2.57 12.22
CA GLY A 24 69.34 3.62 11.24
C GLY A 24 68.08 4.45 11.50
N PHE A 25 67.50 4.39 12.70
CA PHE A 25 66.39 5.26 13.10
C PHE A 25 66.90 6.51 13.80
N LEU A 26 66.15 7.61 13.75
CA LEU A 26 66.46 8.80 14.55
C LEU A 26 66.44 8.46 16.03
N VAL A 27 67.40 9.00 16.79
CA VAL A 27 67.44 8.82 18.25
C VAL A 27 66.20 9.47 18.88
N GLN A 28 65.43 8.70 19.66
CA GLN A 28 64.13 9.13 20.18
C GLN A 28 64.20 10.39 21.06
N SER A 29 65.30 10.60 21.81
CA SER A 29 65.49 11.80 22.63
C SER A 29 65.64 13.10 21.83
N GLN A 30 65.95 12.99 20.53
CA GLN A 30 66.02 14.14 19.61
C GLN A 30 64.70 14.40 18.89
N ILE A 31 63.72 13.49 19.03
CA ILE A 31 62.36 13.71 18.53
C ILE A 31 61.66 14.64 19.54
N PRO A 32 61.27 15.87 19.15
CA PRO A 32 60.56 16.76 20.04
C PRO A 32 59.26 16.11 20.51
N ALA A 33 58.95 16.26 21.80
CA ALA A 33 57.80 15.64 22.47
C ALA A 33 56.47 15.89 21.72
N VAL A 34 56.30 17.06 21.10
CA VAL A 34 55.13 17.45 20.27
C VAL A 34 54.88 16.57 19.04
N ALA A 35 55.80 15.68 18.65
CA ALA A 35 55.67 14.86 17.45
C ALA A 35 54.74 13.64 17.61
N ILE A 36 54.42 13.21 18.84
CA ILE A 36 53.58 12.04 19.09
C ILE A 36 52.32 12.49 19.82
N ARG A 37 51.16 12.27 19.20
CA ARG A 37 49.86 12.42 19.87
C ARG A 37 49.49 11.11 20.53
N GLU A 38 49.42 11.07 21.84
CA GLU A 38 48.98 9.90 22.60
C GLU A 38 47.51 10.01 23.01
N PHE A 39 46.81 8.87 23.01
CA PHE A 39 45.48 8.76 23.59
C PHE A 39 45.57 8.39 25.07
N LEU A 40 45.20 9.33 25.95
CA LEU A 40 45.32 9.21 27.41
C LEU A 40 44.17 8.41 28.05
N GLY A 41 43.23 7.90 27.25
CA GLY A 41 42.09 7.10 27.70
C GLY A 41 40.76 7.84 27.72
N SER A 42 39.73 7.17 28.24
CA SER A 42 38.38 7.73 28.41
C SER A 42 38.11 8.03 29.88
N VAL A 43 37.62 9.23 30.16
CA VAL A 43 37.33 9.70 31.53
C VAL A 43 35.89 10.20 31.63
N ALA A 44 35.27 9.99 32.80
CA ALA A 44 33.86 10.31 33.01
C ALA A 44 33.59 11.72 33.53
N THR A 45 34.62 12.50 33.90
CA THR A 45 34.44 13.84 34.47
C THR A 45 35.58 14.78 34.10
N GLN A 46 35.34 16.08 34.20
CA GLN A 46 36.40 17.10 34.07
C GLN A 46 37.52 16.92 35.11
N ALA A 47 37.19 16.57 36.36
CA ALA A 47 38.21 16.39 37.40
C ALA A 47 39.17 15.23 37.06
N ALA A 48 38.63 14.13 36.51
CA ALA A 48 39.44 13.02 36.02
C ALA A 48 40.30 13.42 34.80
N MET A 49 39.76 14.23 33.89
CA MET A 49 40.54 14.78 32.75
C MET A 49 41.73 15.63 33.22
N LEU A 50 41.51 16.53 34.19
CA LEU A 50 42.58 17.40 34.73
C LEU A 50 43.61 16.63 35.57
N ALA A 51 43.33 15.37 35.93
CA ALA A 51 44.28 14.49 36.60
C ALA A 51 45.17 13.69 35.63
N LEU A 52 44.91 13.76 34.32
CA LEU A 52 45.71 13.06 33.31
C LEU A 52 47.09 13.71 33.17
N VAL A 53 48.12 12.87 33.09
CA VAL A 53 49.48 13.28 32.76
C VAL A 53 49.66 13.10 31.27
N GLY A 54 49.95 14.19 30.57
CA GLY A 54 50.18 14.20 29.12
C GLY A 54 50.87 15.48 28.69
N GLN A 55 51.18 15.58 27.41
CA GLN A 55 51.85 16.73 26.82
C GLN A 55 50.96 17.40 25.76
N LYS A 56 51.37 18.60 25.35
CA LYS A 56 50.69 19.32 24.26
C LYS A 56 50.60 18.44 23.02
N GLY A 57 49.38 18.18 22.56
CA GLY A 57 49.09 17.31 21.43
C GLY A 57 48.30 16.06 21.80
N ASP A 58 48.48 15.54 23.02
CA ASP A 58 47.76 14.37 23.53
C ASP A 58 46.28 14.68 23.74
N TRP A 59 45.48 13.62 23.83
CA TRP A 59 44.03 13.75 23.90
C TRP A 59 43.39 12.64 24.72
N CYS A 60 42.20 12.92 25.26
CA CYS A 60 41.34 11.96 25.94
C CYS A 60 39.90 12.11 25.46
N SER A 61 39.07 11.09 25.67
CA SER A 61 37.62 11.20 25.46
C SER A 61 36.89 11.44 26.78
N ARG A 62 35.90 12.34 26.76
CA ARG A 62 35.04 12.61 27.92
C ARG A 62 33.65 12.03 27.71
N SER A 63 33.36 10.93 28.39
CA SER A 63 32.08 10.21 28.20
C SER A 63 30.86 10.99 28.70
N ASP A 64 31.04 11.93 29.63
CA ASP A 64 29.98 12.84 30.10
C ASP A 64 29.61 13.93 29.09
N ARG A 65 30.51 14.21 28.13
CA ARG A 65 30.33 15.20 27.05
C ARG A 65 30.00 14.56 25.71
N GLY A 66 30.52 13.35 25.47
CA GLY A 66 30.52 12.74 24.14
C GLY A 66 31.53 13.37 23.18
N SER A 67 32.55 14.07 23.71
CA SER A 67 33.55 14.81 22.95
C SER A 67 34.96 14.39 23.32
N ASP A 68 35.88 14.53 22.37
CA ASP A 68 37.32 14.44 22.62
C ASP A 68 37.88 15.78 23.08
N PHE A 69 38.91 15.74 23.91
CA PHE A 69 39.61 16.91 24.42
C PHE A 69 41.11 16.78 24.15
N GLN A 70 41.74 17.81 23.60
CA GLN A 70 43.16 17.86 23.28
C GLN A 70 43.90 18.83 24.21
N ILE A 71 45.09 18.45 24.68
CA ILE A 71 45.99 19.33 25.43
C ILE A 71 46.63 20.34 24.46
N ILE A 72 46.34 21.62 24.64
CA ILE A 72 46.87 22.75 23.87
C ILE A 72 47.87 23.61 24.65
N GLY A 73 47.82 23.54 25.98
CA GLY A 73 48.69 24.28 26.90
C GLY A 73 49.81 23.43 27.48
N ASN A 74 50.59 24.02 28.40
CA ASN A 74 51.74 23.36 29.03
C ASN A 74 51.40 22.70 30.37
N ASP A 75 50.24 23.01 30.97
CA ASP A 75 49.82 22.49 32.27
C ASP A 75 48.46 21.79 32.16
N PRO A 76 48.42 20.46 31.94
CA PRO A 76 47.17 19.69 31.80
C PRO A 76 46.29 19.70 33.06
N THR A 77 46.80 20.15 34.21
CA THR A 77 45.99 20.29 35.43
C THR A 77 45.02 21.48 35.36
N GLN A 78 45.24 22.39 34.42
CA GLN A 78 44.41 23.57 34.19
C GLN A 78 43.47 23.36 33.00
N LEU A 79 42.18 23.66 33.17
CA LEU A 79 41.19 23.57 32.09
C LEU A 79 41.56 24.43 30.87
N ALA A 80 42.23 25.57 31.09
CA ALA A 80 42.70 26.45 30.02
C ALA A 80 43.74 25.79 29.09
N SER A 81 44.39 24.70 29.52
CA SER A 81 45.29 23.91 28.70
C SER A 81 44.57 22.88 27.82
N TRP A 82 43.25 22.76 27.90
CA TRP A 82 42.47 21.80 27.12
C TRP A 82 41.56 22.49 26.10
N ARG A 83 41.46 21.90 24.91
CA ARG A 83 40.50 22.29 23.86
C ARG A 83 39.55 21.13 23.64
N GLU A 84 38.25 21.40 23.78
CA GLU A 84 37.22 20.46 23.32
C GLU A 84 37.22 20.42 21.79
N ASN A 85 37.36 19.23 21.21
CA ASN A 85 37.18 19.02 19.79
C ASN A 85 35.67 18.94 19.52
N THR A 86 35.09 20.09 19.19
CA THR A 86 33.71 20.15 18.71
C THR A 86 33.68 19.59 17.29
N TYR A 87 33.48 18.28 17.16
CA TYR A 87 32.96 17.75 15.89
C TYR A 87 31.56 18.32 15.70
N PRO A 88 31.13 18.70 14.49
CA PRO A 88 29.71 18.85 14.27
C PRO A 88 29.10 17.50 14.64
N ALA A 89 28.22 17.48 15.63
CA ALA A 89 27.42 16.32 15.94
C ALA A 89 26.50 16.10 14.74
N SER A 90 26.98 15.47 13.66
CA SER A 90 26.40 15.45 12.30
C SER A 90 24.87 15.47 12.32
N PRO A 91 24.25 16.66 12.43
CA PRO A 91 22.84 16.74 12.70
C PRO A 91 22.15 16.58 11.37
N VAL A 92 20.91 16.10 11.39
CA VAL A 92 20.07 16.17 10.19
C VAL A 92 20.05 17.61 9.71
N SER A 93 20.69 17.86 8.56
CA SER A 93 20.87 19.20 8.00
C SER A 93 19.57 19.73 7.39
N SER A 94 18.76 18.86 6.80
CA SER A 94 17.35 19.15 6.51
C SER A 94 16.56 17.88 6.17
N VAL A 95 15.32 17.79 6.67
CA VAL A 95 14.24 16.95 6.14
C VAL A 95 13.00 17.82 6.08
N ASN A 96 12.52 18.16 4.88
CA ASN A 96 11.38 19.07 4.68
C ASN A 96 11.48 20.38 5.48
N GLY A 97 12.68 20.98 5.50
CA GLY A 97 12.97 22.23 6.23
C GLY A 97 13.19 22.07 7.74
N ARG A 98 13.08 20.87 8.31
CA ARG A 98 13.33 20.57 9.73
C ARG A 98 14.74 20.03 9.95
N GLN A 99 15.31 20.27 11.12
CA GLN A 99 16.65 19.82 11.54
C GLN A 99 16.58 19.01 12.84
N GLY A 100 17.62 18.25 13.16
CA GLY A 100 17.68 17.45 14.39
C GLY A 100 16.83 16.18 14.36
N ALA A 101 16.15 15.86 15.46
CA ALA A 101 15.23 14.71 15.52
C ALA A 101 13.94 15.04 14.76
N VAL A 102 13.70 14.37 13.63
CA VAL A 102 12.54 14.64 12.76
C VAL A 102 11.54 13.49 12.82
N THR A 103 10.31 13.80 13.22
CA THR A 103 9.14 12.95 13.00
C THR A 103 8.44 13.41 11.73
N THR A 104 8.22 12.48 10.79
CA THR A 104 7.52 12.74 9.54
C THR A 104 6.02 12.43 9.64
N GLN A 105 5.22 13.13 8.85
CA GLN A 105 3.76 12.99 8.77
C GLN A 105 3.32 12.99 7.29
N ALA A 106 2.08 12.60 7.01
CA ALA A 106 1.57 12.58 5.63
C ALA A 106 1.61 13.96 4.93
N VAL A 107 1.54 15.07 5.67
CA VAL A 107 1.68 16.44 5.13
C VAL A 107 3.08 16.71 4.56
N ASP A 108 4.07 15.94 4.98
CA ASP A 108 5.45 16.07 4.55
C ASP A 108 5.68 15.50 3.12
N ILE A 109 4.66 14.85 2.53
CA ILE A 109 4.66 14.39 1.13
C ILE A 109 3.91 15.43 0.28
N THR A 110 4.67 16.42 -0.19
CA THR A 110 4.13 17.65 -0.83
C THR A 110 3.61 17.42 -2.25
N ASP A 111 4.09 16.38 -2.94
CA ASP A 111 3.63 15.94 -4.26
C ASP A 111 2.40 15.01 -4.18
N SER A 112 1.89 14.73 -2.98
CA SER A 112 0.67 13.95 -2.78
C SER A 112 -0.59 14.81 -2.88
N THR A 113 -1.68 14.21 -3.33
CA THR A 113 -3.02 14.82 -3.29
C THR A 113 -3.61 14.75 -1.89
N THR A 114 -4.73 15.46 -1.67
CA THR A 114 -5.50 15.30 -0.42
C THR A 114 -5.92 13.84 -0.20
N VAL A 115 -6.41 13.18 -1.25
CA VAL A 115 -6.77 11.75 -1.22
C VAL A 115 -5.58 10.87 -0.82
N GLY A 116 -4.41 11.06 -1.45
CA GLY A 116 -3.21 10.28 -1.13
C GLY A 116 -2.77 10.44 0.33
N ARG A 117 -2.82 11.67 0.86
CA ARG A 117 -2.53 11.92 2.28
C ARG A 117 -3.56 11.31 3.21
N ASP A 118 -4.84 11.33 2.85
CA ASP A 118 -5.90 10.74 3.68
C ASP A 118 -5.82 9.21 3.71
N VAL A 119 -5.40 8.58 2.60
CA VAL A 119 -5.07 7.15 2.57
C VAL A 119 -3.89 6.81 3.50
N LEU A 120 -2.81 7.60 3.48
CA LEU A 120 -1.66 7.42 4.39
C LEU A 120 -2.04 7.56 5.87
N LYS A 121 -3.09 8.33 6.17
CA LYS A 121 -3.60 8.57 7.54
C LYS A 121 -4.71 7.58 7.96
N ALA A 122 -5.17 6.69 7.07
CA ALA A 122 -6.29 5.81 7.36
C ALA A 122 -5.95 4.82 8.50
N ALA A 123 -6.75 4.85 9.57
CA ALA A 123 -6.57 3.98 10.73
C ALA A 123 -7.00 2.53 10.49
N ASP A 124 -7.87 2.31 9.49
CA ASP A 124 -8.40 1.01 9.14
C ASP A 124 -8.87 0.96 7.67
N ALA A 125 -9.35 -0.20 7.24
CA ALA A 125 -9.82 -0.42 5.89
C ALA A 125 -11.08 0.40 5.54
N ALA A 126 -11.91 0.76 6.53
CA ALA A 126 -13.11 1.57 6.28
C ALA A 126 -12.72 3.03 5.98
N ALA A 127 -11.84 3.61 6.79
CA ALA A 127 -11.28 4.94 6.55
C ALA A 127 -10.54 5.01 5.20
N GLY A 128 -9.79 3.95 4.84
CA GLY A 128 -9.12 3.85 3.54
C GLY A 128 -10.09 3.86 2.36
N ARG A 129 -11.21 3.11 2.47
CA ARG A 129 -12.27 3.13 1.44
C ARG A 129 -12.94 4.49 1.32
N THR A 130 -13.23 5.15 2.46
CA THR A 130 -13.79 6.51 2.46
C THR A 130 -12.85 7.50 1.77
N ALA A 131 -11.54 7.43 2.03
CA ALA A 131 -10.55 8.34 1.42
C ALA A 131 -10.52 8.26 -0.11
N ILE A 132 -10.62 7.05 -0.68
CA ILE A 132 -10.64 6.85 -2.14
C ILE A 132 -12.04 6.93 -2.76
N GLY A 133 -13.08 7.16 -1.97
CA GLY A 133 -14.47 7.14 -2.43
C GLY A 133 -14.95 5.76 -2.90
N ALA A 134 -14.32 4.68 -2.43
CA ALA A 134 -14.76 3.33 -2.73
C ALA A 134 -16.09 3.03 -2.04
N ALA A 135 -16.97 2.32 -2.75
CA ALA A 135 -18.21 1.84 -2.17
C ALA A 135 -17.93 0.99 -0.92
N SER A 136 -18.74 1.19 0.12
CA SER A 136 -18.65 0.37 1.33
C SER A 136 -18.94 -1.10 1.00
N SER A 137 -18.34 -2.03 1.74
CA SER A 137 -18.73 -3.44 1.69
C SER A 137 -20.19 -3.69 2.09
N THR A 138 -20.81 -2.69 2.70
CA THR A 138 -22.23 -2.64 3.08
C THR A 138 -23.03 -1.61 2.27
N ASP A 139 -22.49 -1.11 1.15
CA ASP A 139 -23.20 -0.15 0.29
C ASP A 139 -24.47 -0.82 -0.25
N ALA A 140 -25.63 -0.24 0.06
CA ALA A 140 -26.93 -0.81 -0.27
C ALA A 140 -27.17 -0.94 -1.79
N ARG A 141 -26.40 -0.22 -2.61
CA ARG A 141 -26.42 -0.36 -4.08
C ARG A 141 -25.67 -1.61 -4.55
N LEU A 142 -24.76 -2.14 -3.73
CA LEU A 142 -23.97 -3.34 -4.00
C LEU A 142 -24.54 -4.59 -3.32
N SER A 143 -25.37 -4.43 -2.29
CA SER A 143 -26.27 -5.50 -1.86
C SER A 143 -27.34 -5.65 -2.95
N ASP A 144 -27.25 -6.69 -3.75
CA ASP A 144 -28.20 -6.91 -4.83
C ASP A 144 -29.61 -7.21 -4.29
N THR A 145 -30.45 -6.19 -4.18
CA THR A 145 -31.88 -6.35 -3.90
C THR A 145 -32.60 -7.11 -5.04
N ARG A 146 -31.97 -7.25 -6.21
CA ARG A 146 -32.49 -8.06 -7.34
C ARG A 146 -32.06 -9.51 -7.20
N THR A 147 -32.10 -10.10 -6.01
CA THR A 147 -32.33 -11.55 -5.94
C THR A 147 -33.69 -11.76 -6.64
N PRO A 148 -33.76 -12.30 -7.88
CA PRO A 148 -35.03 -12.41 -8.55
C PRO A 148 -35.87 -13.35 -7.71
N THR A 149 -36.94 -12.82 -7.12
CA THR A 149 -37.89 -13.65 -6.40
C THR A 149 -38.43 -14.65 -7.43
N VAL A 150 -38.30 -15.94 -7.12
CA VAL A 150 -38.71 -17.01 -8.03
C VAL A 150 -40.20 -16.82 -8.35
N GLY A 151 -40.53 -16.64 -9.63
CA GLY A 151 -41.92 -16.53 -10.11
C GLY A 151 -42.49 -15.12 -10.28
N THR A 152 -41.70 -14.05 -10.09
CA THR A 152 -42.18 -12.65 -10.19
C THR A 152 -41.81 -11.91 -11.47
N VAL A 153 -41.15 -12.55 -12.43
CA VAL A 153 -40.94 -11.96 -13.76
C VAL A 153 -42.02 -12.54 -14.68
N PRO A 154 -43.18 -11.87 -14.83
CA PRO A 154 -44.14 -12.27 -15.84
C PRO A 154 -43.49 -12.14 -17.22
N TYR A 155 -43.66 -13.17 -18.05
CA TYR A 155 -43.31 -13.15 -19.45
C TYR A 155 -44.42 -13.84 -20.22
N ASP A 156 -44.79 -13.28 -21.38
CA ASP A 156 -45.82 -13.86 -22.23
C ASP A 156 -45.26 -15.10 -22.94
N ILE A 157 -46.09 -16.14 -23.04
CA ILE A 157 -45.79 -17.35 -23.80
C ILE A 157 -46.79 -17.46 -24.93
N THR A 158 -46.35 -17.22 -26.16
CA THR A 158 -47.15 -17.51 -27.35
C THR A 158 -46.95 -18.96 -27.76
N PHE A 159 -48.04 -19.72 -27.80
CA PHE A 159 -48.06 -21.09 -28.30
C PHE A 159 -49.04 -21.21 -29.44
N VAL A 160 -48.58 -21.71 -30.58
CA VAL A 160 -49.40 -21.90 -31.79
C VAL A 160 -49.62 -23.39 -32.00
N ALA A 161 -50.89 -23.81 -32.13
CA ALA A 161 -51.26 -25.14 -32.59
C ALA A 161 -51.94 -25.02 -33.96
N GLN A 162 -51.41 -25.72 -34.97
CA GLN A 162 -51.93 -25.65 -36.33
C GLN A 162 -53.08 -26.64 -36.58
N SER A 163 -53.80 -26.37 -37.67
CA SER A 163 -55.24 -26.51 -37.87
C SER A 163 -55.60 -27.67 -38.80
N GLY A 164 -56.51 -28.52 -38.34
CA GLY A 164 -57.15 -29.51 -39.21
C GLY A 164 -58.41 -30.10 -38.59
N ASN A 165 -58.30 -30.64 -37.37
CA ASN A 165 -59.45 -31.22 -36.67
C ASN A 165 -59.43 -30.87 -35.18
N ARG A 166 -60.53 -30.30 -34.68
CA ARG A 166 -60.75 -30.08 -33.24
C ARG A 166 -61.00 -31.43 -32.57
N ALA A 167 -60.01 -31.95 -31.84
CA ALA A 167 -60.15 -33.16 -31.06
C ALA A 167 -59.69 -32.92 -29.61
N THR A 168 -60.34 -33.59 -28.66
CA THR A 168 -59.84 -33.65 -27.28
C THR A 168 -58.55 -34.47 -27.26
N GLY A 169 -57.44 -33.89 -26.81
CA GLY A 169 -56.14 -34.57 -26.75
C GLY A 169 -54.99 -33.68 -27.22
N LEU A 170 -53.88 -34.30 -27.64
CA LEU A 170 -52.66 -33.59 -28.03
C LEU A 170 -52.74 -32.88 -29.39
N GLY A 171 -53.77 -33.16 -30.20
CA GLY A 171 -53.92 -32.60 -31.54
C GLY A 171 -52.67 -32.79 -32.41
N ASP A 172 -52.37 -31.79 -33.24
CA ASP A 172 -51.21 -31.79 -34.15
C ASP A 172 -49.90 -31.32 -33.48
N VAL A 173 -49.90 -31.07 -32.17
CA VAL A 173 -48.71 -30.58 -31.43
C VAL A 173 -48.34 -31.49 -30.26
N PRO A 174 -47.89 -32.73 -30.53
CA PRO A 174 -47.60 -33.72 -29.50
C PRO A 174 -46.41 -33.36 -28.59
N ALA A 175 -45.50 -32.50 -29.05
CA ALA A 175 -44.30 -32.12 -28.30
C ALA A 175 -44.56 -30.98 -27.28
N GLY A 176 -45.57 -30.15 -27.50
CA GLY A 176 -45.91 -28.99 -26.65
C GLY A 176 -44.76 -28.00 -26.41
N ILE A 177 -44.87 -27.20 -25.35
CA ILE A 177 -43.79 -26.35 -24.82
C ILE A 177 -43.25 -26.97 -23.53
N LYS A 178 -41.93 -27.19 -23.46
CA LYS A 178 -41.29 -27.71 -22.26
C LYS A 178 -41.00 -26.60 -21.23
N LEU A 179 -41.74 -26.62 -20.12
CA LEU A 179 -41.47 -25.76 -18.96
C LEU A 179 -40.63 -26.53 -17.94
N ARG A 180 -39.38 -26.08 -17.72
CA ARG A 180 -38.42 -26.78 -16.82
C ARG A 180 -38.68 -26.56 -15.33
N ARG A 181 -39.62 -25.69 -14.98
CA ARG A 181 -39.97 -25.32 -13.60
C ARG A 181 -41.48 -25.23 -13.49
N ALA A 182 -42.00 -25.34 -12.27
CA ALA A 182 -43.40 -25.04 -11.99
C ALA A 182 -43.69 -23.58 -12.39
N VAL A 183 -44.83 -23.36 -13.06
CA VAL A 183 -45.32 -22.03 -13.45
C VAL A 183 -46.76 -21.84 -13.01
N THR A 184 -47.16 -20.59 -12.85
CA THR A 184 -48.55 -20.18 -12.66
C THR A 184 -48.93 -19.30 -13.84
N PHE A 185 -50.04 -19.63 -14.51
CA PHE A 185 -50.64 -18.76 -15.52
C PHE A 185 -51.72 -17.92 -14.85
N SER A 186 -51.64 -16.59 -14.98
CA SER A 186 -52.64 -15.66 -14.45
C SER A 186 -53.74 -15.33 -15.46
N GLU A 187 -53.44 -15.47 -16.77
CA GLU A 187 -54.35 -15.18 -17.87
C GLU A 187 -54.06 -16.12 -19.05
N VAL A 188 -55.08 -16.44 -19.84
CA VAL A 188 -54.96 -17.17 -21.09
C VAL A 188 -55.83 -16.46 -22.13
N LEU A 189 -55.21 -16.03 -23.23
CA LEU A 189 -55.91 -15.47 -24.38
C LEU A 189 -56.00 -16.51 -25.48
N PHE A 190 -57.22 -16.75 -25.98
CA PHE A 190 -57.45 -17.70 -27.06
C PHE A 190 -57.62 -16.97 -28.39
N HIS A 191 -56.76 -17.29 -29.34
CA HIS A 191 -56.85 -16.86 -30.73
C HIS A 191 -56.82 -18.12 -31.61
N CYS A 192 -57.92 -18.44 -32.27
CA CYS A 192 -58.05 -19.66 -33.07
C CYS A 192 -59.11 -19.53 -34.16
N ASP A 193 -58.93 -20.26 -35.25
CA ASP A 193 -59.89 -20.32 -36.37
C ASP A 193 -61.17 -21.06 -35.98
N THR A 194 -62.34 -20.54 -36.32
CA THR A 194 -63.64 -21.23 -36.17
C THR A 194 -64.05 -21.93 -37.46
N ALA A 195 -64.81 -23.03 -37.35
CA ALA A 195 -65.19 -23.85 -38.51
C ALA A 195 -66.17 -23.11 -39.45
N ASP A 196 -67.03 -22.29 -38.88
CA ASP A 196 -67.88 -21.32 -39.56
C ASP A 196 -68.21 -20.18 -38.57
N ALA A 197 -68.63 -19.02 -39.07
CA ALA A 197 -69.02 -17.88 -38.22
C ALA A 197 -70.45 -18.02 -37.67
N SER A 198 -71.05 -19.21 -37.71
CA SER A 198 -72.48 -19.42 -37.45
C SER A 198 -72.77 -19.93 -36.04
N GLY A 199 -71.74 -20.35 -35.28
CA GLY A 199 -71.88 -20.90 -33.93
C GLY A 199 -70.87 -20.36 -32.92
N ASN A 200 -71.22 -20.44 -31.63
CA ASN A 200 -70.30 -20.11 -30.54
C ASN A 200 -69.18 -21.16 -30.46
N LEU A 201 -67.94 -20.70 -30.23
CA LEU A 201 -66.84 -21.58 -29.87
C LEU A 201 -66.64 -21.58 -28.35
N VAL A 202 -66.67 -22.75 -27.74
CA VAL A 202 -66.30 -22.94 -26.33
C VAL A 202 -64.88 -23.50 -26.27
N VAL A 203 -64.00 -22.84 -25.52
CA VAL A 203 -62.62 -23.28 -25.25
C VAL A 203 -62.41 -23.42 -23.75
N GLU A 204 -61.47 -24.28 -23.36
CA GLU A 204 -61.09 -24.50 -21.96
C GLU A 204 -59.63 -24.94 -21.88
N VAL A 205 -59.03 -24.77 -20.70
CA VAL A 205 -57.73 -25.38 -20.39
C VAL A 205 -57.97 -26.75 -19.78
N ARG A 206 -57.22 -27.76 -20.23
CA ARG A 206 -57.25 -29.11 -19.65
C ARG A 206 -55.91 -29.44 -19.00
N LYS A 207 -55.95 -30.11 -17.86
CA LYS A 207 -54.78 -30.67 -17.17
C LYS A 207 -54.94 -32.19 -17.10
N ASN A 208 -53.97 -32.92 -17.65
CA ASN A 208 -53.98 -34.39 -17.69
C ASN A 208 -55.31 -34.97 -18.21
N GLY A 209 -55.86 -34.36 -19.26
CA GLY A 209 -57.12 -34.80 -19.87
C GLY A 209 -58.39 -34.38 -19.13
N SER A 210 -58.33 -33.62 -18.04
CA SER A 210 -59.50 -33.10 -17.33
C SER A 210 -59.61 -31.57 -17.44
N ALA A 211 -60.83 -31.03 -17.55
CA ALA A 211 -61.06 -29.58 -17.59
C ALA A 211 -60.59 -28.89 -16.30
N VAL A 212 -59.92 -27.75 -16.43
CA VAL A 212 -59.55 -26.89 -15.30
C VAL A 212 -60.70 -25.95 -15.01
N SER A 213 -61.27 -26.02 -13.79
CA SER A 213 -62.41 -25.21 -13.38
C SER A 213 -62.15 -23.71 -13.57
N GLY A 214 -63.15 -22.99 -14.10
CA GLY A 214 -63.07 -21.55 -14.33
C GLY A 214 -62.29 -21.12 -15.58
N THR A 215 -61.74 -22.05 -16.36
CA THR A 215 -60.98 -21.73 -17.59
C THR A 215 -61.82 -21.81 -18.86
N SER A 216 -63.08 -22.28 -18.75
CA SER A 216 -63.97 -22.33 -19.91
C SER A 216 -64.43 -20.92 -20.28
N THR A 217 -64.24 -20.54 -21.55
CA THR A 217 -64.74 -19.28 -22.09
C THR A 217 -65.41 -19.51 -23.44
N THR A 218 -66.42 -18.68 -23.73
CA THR A 218 -67.19 -18.74 -24.98
C THR A 218 -66.81 -17.58 -25.87
N ILE A 219 -66.23 -17.88 -27.03
CA ILE A 219 -66.08 -16.94 -28.13
C ILE A 219 -67.40 -16.96 -28.92
N ALA A 220 -68.27 -16.00 -28.60
CA ALA A 220 -69.58 -15.88 -29.23
C ALA A 220 -69.45 -15.64 -30.74
N ALA A 221 -70.41 -16.14 -31.53
CA ALA A 221 -70.41 -15.97 -32.99
C ALA A 221 -70.29 -14.49 -33.41
N ALA A 222 -70.94 -13.58 -32.68
CA ALA A 222 -70.88 -12.13 -32.93
C ALA A 222 -69.48 -11.50 -32.73
N ASN A 223 -68.58 -12.17 -31.99
CA ASN A 223 -67.21 -11.70 -31.74
C ASN A 223 -66.18 -12.38 -32.66
N GLN A 224 -66.61 -13.22 -33.59
CA GLN A 224 -65.73 -13.87 -34.56
C GLN A 224 -65.54 -12.94 -35.78
N VAL A 225 -64.29 -12.85 -36.26
CA VAL A 225 -63.92 -12.03 -37.42
C VAL A 225 -63.70 -12.91 -38.65
N ALA A 226 -64.09 -12.42 -39.84
CA ALA A 226 -63.89 -13.14 -41.09
C ALA A 226 -62.48 -12.86 -41.66
N GLY A 227 -61.73 -13.93 -41.97
CA GLY A 227 -60.35 -13.86 -42.43
C GLY A 227 -59.35 -13.72 -41.28
N GLY A 228 -58.25 -14.47 -41.31
CA GLY A 228 -57.25 -14.48 -40.23
C GLY A 228 -56.67 -13.08 -40.01
N THR A 229 -56.88 -12.52 -38.82
CA THR A 229 -56.20 -11.30 -38.41
C THR A 229 -54.75 -11.65 -38.05
N SER A 230 -53.81 -11.15 -38.86
CA SER A 230 -52.36 -11.27 -38.59
C SER A 230 -51.94 -10.42 -37.41
#